data_AF-A0A432HHR6-F1
#
_entry.id   AF-A0A432HHR6-F1
#
_cell.length_a   1.000
_cell.length_b   1.000
_cell.length_c   1.000
_cell.angle_alpha   90.00
_cell.angle_beta   90.00
_cell.angle_gamma   90.00
#
_symmetry.space_group_name_H-M   'P 1'
#
loop_
_entity.id
_entity.type
_entity.pdbx_description
1 polymer ?
#
loop_
_entity_poly.entity_id
_entity_poly.type
_entity_poly.pdbx_seq_one_letter_code
_entity_poly.pdbx_strand_id
1 'polypeptide(L)'
;AGIPVTQANAYAMAYGGVLTLLIHFGSGGRLTIDWSLGYLGPMLYLTIFGSIVAFGCYMRLIGRIGAEHAGYVMLLIPALALLLSTIFESYHWTIGGASGLALVLTGNLVILTRPQAVARLFRRMSVWVS
;
A
#
# COMPACT_ATOMS: atom_id res chain seq x y z
N ALA A 1 -26.20 -10.36 -0.66
CA ALA A 1 -26.14 -9.49 -1.85
C ALA A 1 -24.79 -8.78 -1.83
N GLY A 2 -23.90 -9.08 -2.79
CA GLY A 2 -22.56 -8.51 -2.82
C GLY A 2 -22.61 -7.02 -3.16
N ILE A 3 -22.01 -6.18 -2.31
CA ILE A 3 -21.95 -4.74 -2.55
C ILE A 3 -21.21 -4.52 -3.89
N PRO A 4 -21.79 -3.77 -4.85
CA PRO A 4 -21.10 -3.40 -6.07
C PRO A 4 -19.76 -2.74 -5.75
N VAL A 5 -18.69 -3.15 -6.44
CA VAL A 5 -17.32 -2.63 -6.23
C VAL A 5 -17.26 -1.10 -6.25
N THR A 6 -18.12 -0.46 -7.05
CA THR A 6 -18.26 1.00 -7.14
C THR A 6 -18.79 1.62 -5.85
N GLN A 7 -19.78 1.00 -5.20
CA GLN A 7 -20.33 1.48 -3.94
C GLN A 7 -19.33 1.28 -2.80
N ALA A 8 -18.69 0.11 -2.72
CA ALA A 8 -17.67 -0.15 -1.71
C ALA A 8 -16.49 0.85 -1.80
N ASN A 9 -16.03 1.16 -3.02
CA ASN A 9 -15.01 2.17 -3.24
C ASN A 9 -15.49 3.59 -2.85
N ALA A 10 -16.71 3.97 -3.24
CA ALA A 10 -17.27 5.27 -2.89
C ALA A 10 -17.38 5.47 -1.36
N TYR A 11 -17.87 4.47 -0.63
CA TYR A 11 -17.91 4.52 0.83
C TYR A 11 -16.52 4.56 1.45
N ALA A 12 -15.59 3.71 1.00
CA ALA A 12 -14.22 3.70 1.51
C ALA A 12 -13.53 5.07 1.34
N MET A 13 -13.68 5.69 0.17
CA MET A 13 -13.12 7.02 -0.12
C MET A 13 -13.80 8.13 0.68
N ALA A 14 -15.14 8.08 0.84
CA ALA A 14 -15.87 9.07 1.61
C ALA A 14 -15.49 9.00 3.11
N TYR A 15 -15.48 7.80 3.70
CA TYR A 15 -15.05 7.63 5.08
C TYR A 15 -13.58 7.98 5.27
N GLY A 16 -12.71 7.59 4.35
CA GLY A 16 -11.29 7.95 4.37
C GLY A 16 -11.09 9.47 4.34
N GLY A 17 -11.73 10.17 3.41
CA GLY A 17 -11.65 11.63 3.29
C GLY A 17 -12.21 12.35 4.52
N VAL A 18 -13.37 11.93 5.04
CA VAL A 18 -13.96 12.50 6.26
C VAL A 18 -13.05 12.26 7.46
N LEU A 19 -12.50 11.05 7.62
CA LEU A 19 -11.60 10.74 8.73
C LEU A 19 -10.31 11.57 8.64
N THR A 20 -9.70 11.68 7.46
CA THR A 20 -8.51 12.52 7.25
C THR A 20 -8.81 13.98 7.56
N LEU A 21 -10.00 14.48 7.18
CA LEU A 21 -10.44 15.84 7.49
C LEU A 21 -10.61 16.05 9.01
N LEU A 22 -11.24 15.11 9.71
CA LEU A 22 -11.39 15.16 11.17
C LEU A 22 -10.04 15.12 11.87
N ILE A 23 -9.11 14.27 11.43
CA ILE A 23 -7.75 14.20 11.98
C ILE A 23 -6.99 15.51 11.73
N HIS A 24 -7.14 16.12 10.55
CA HIS A 24 -6.52 17.41 10.22
C HIS A 24 -6.98 18.51 11.18
N PHE A 25 -8.29 18.65 11.39
CA PHE A 25 -8.83 19.64 12.34
C PHE A 25 -8.51 19.31 13.80
N GLY A 26 -8.55 18.03 14.17
CA GLY A 26 -8.18 17.57 15.52
C GLY A 26 -6.71 17.81 15.86
N SER A 27 -5.84 17.83 14.85
CA SER A 27 -4.41 18.12 14.98
C SER A 27 -4.09 19.63 14.96
N GLY A 28 -5.11 20.50 14.95
CA GLY A 28 -4.96 21.97 14.87
C GLY A 28 -4.58 22.49 13.48
N GLY A 29 -4.76 21.67 12.44
CA GLY A 29 -4.49 22.05 11.06
C GLY A 29 -5.36 23.22 10.62
N ARG A 30 -4.73 24.23 10.02
CA ARG A 30 -5.44 25.32 9.32
C ARG A 30 -5.61 24.93 7.88
N LEU A 31 -6.85 25.05 7.40
CA LEU A 31 -7.23 24.71 6.04
C LEU A 31 -6.68 25.77 5.07
N THR A 32 -5.46 25.54 4.61
CA THR A 32 -4.70 26.42 3.71
C THR A 32 -4.83 25.87 2.30
N ILE A 33 -5.89 26.29 1.60
CA ILE A 33 -6.07 25.97 0.18
C ILE A 33 -5.39 27.06 -0.62
N ASP A 34 -4.31 26.69 -1.31
CA ASP A 34 -3.75 27.50 -2.38
C ASP A 34 -4.53 27.19 -3.66
N TRP A 35 -5.10 28.22 -4.28
CA TRP A 35 -5.83 28.11 -5.54
C TRP A 35 -4.90 28.01 -6.77
N SER A 36 -3.59 27.94 -6.56
CA SER A 36 -2.61 27.69 -7.61
C SER A 36 -2.81 26.34 -8.29
N LEU A 37 -2.64 26.32 -9.62
CA LEU A 37 -2.61 25.09 -10.42
C LEU A 37 -1.54 24.10 -9.92
N GLY A 38 -0.45 24.59 -9.32
CA GLY A 38 0.62 23.76 -8.76
C GLY A 38 0.19 22.94 -7.54
N TYR A 39 -0.83 23.39 -6.81
CA TYR A 39 -1.40 22.67 -5.67
C TYR A 39 -2.58 21.79 -6.11
N LEU A 40 -3.52 22.35 -6.86
CA LEU A 40 -4.74 21.65 -7.27
C LEU A 40 -4.48 20.53 -8.29
N GLY A 41 -3.53 20.72 -9.21
CA GLY A 41 -3.23 19.74 -10.26
C GLY A 41 -2.79 18.38 -9.70
N PRO A 42 -1.70 18.32 -8.91
CA PRO A 42 -1.26 17.07 -8.27
C PRO A 42 -2.29 16.49 -7.32
N MET A 43 -3.02 17.33 -6.57
CA MET A 43 -4.04 16.87 -5.63
C MET A 43 -5.19 16.14 -6.36
N LEU A 44 -5.69 16.70 -7.45
CA LEU A 44 -6.73 16.08 -8.29
C LEU A 44 -6.20 14.82 -8.98
N TYR A 45 -4.99 14.88 -9.53
CA TYR A 45 -4.36 13.73 -10.19
C TYR A 45 -4.25 12.53 -9.25
N LEU A 46 -3.73 12.73 -8.03
CA LEU A 46 -3.59 11.67 -7.03
C LEU A 46 -4.94 11.18 -6.52
N THR A 47 -5.92 12.07 -6.33
CA THR A 47 -7.26 11.67 -5.87
C THR A 47 -7.95 10.77 -6.91
N ILE A 48 -7.90 11.14 -8.19
CA ILE A 48 -8.59 10.38 -9.25
C ILE A 48 -7.81 9.11 -9.60
N PHE A 49 -6.56 9.25 -10.04
CA PHE A 49 -5.78 8.12 -10.54
C PHE A 49 -5.14 7.31 -9.41
N GLY A 50 -4.53 7.98 -8.44
CA GLY A 50 -3.84 7.34 -7.33
C GLY A 50 -4.77 6.70 -6.29
N SER A 51 -6.01 7.20 -6.17
CA SER A 51 -6.98 6.72 -5.18
C SER A 51 -8.17 6.01 -5.84
N ILE A 52 -9.07 6.73 -6.52
CA ILE A 52 -10.35 6.17 -7.01
C ILE A 52 -10.12 5.03 -8.01
N VAL A 53 -9.29 5.25 -9.02
CA VAL A 53 -9.01 4.24 -10.07
C VAL A 53 -8.17 3.11 -9.50
N ALA A 54 -7.12 3.41 -8.74
CA ALA A 54 -6.25 2.39 -8.14
C ALA A 54 -7.03 1.45 -7.20
N PHE A 55 -7.85 2.00 -6.29
CA PHE A 55 -8.64 1.20 -5.36
C PHE A 55 -9.76 0.43 -6.06
N GLY A 56 -10.39 1.03 -7.07
CA GLY A 56 -11.36 0.33 -7.92
C GLY A 56 -10.74 -0.86 -8.65
N CYS A 57 -9.54 -0.68 -9.20
CA CYS A 57 -8.76 -1.76 -9.81
C CYS A 57 -8.41 -2.84 -8.79
N TYR A 58 -7.94 -2.46 -7.60
CA TYR A 58 -7.61 -3.36 -6.50
C TYR A 58 -8.81 -4.22 -6.06
N MET A 59 -9.98 -3.61 -5.83
CA MET A 59 -11.20 -4.34 -5.48
C MET A 59 -11.64 -5.29 -6.60
N ARG A 60 -11.52 -4.88 -7.86
CA ARG A 60 -11.81 -5.73 -9.02
C ARG A 60 -10.82 -6.90 -9.13
N LEU A 61 -9.56 -6.67 -8.77
CA LEU A 61 -8.51 -7.68 -8.73
C LEU A 61 -8.79 -8.72 -7.63
N ILE A 62 -9.12 -8.28 -6.41
CA ILE A 62 -9.56 -9.18 -5.32
C ILE A 62 -10.74 -10.03 -5.78
N GLY A 63 -11.74 -9.41 -6.41
CA GLY A 63 -12.92 -10.13 -6.90
C GLY A 63 -12.63 -11.17 -7.97
N ARG A 64 -11.50 -11.07 -8.69
CA ARG A 64 -11.09 -12.02 -9.75
C ARG A 64 -10.12 -13.09 -9.28
N ILE A 65 -9.07 -12.71 -8.55
CA ILE A 65 -7.95 -13.60 -8.20
C ILE A 65 -8.09 -14.12 -6.75
N GLY A 66 -9.09 -13.65 -6.00
CA GLY A 66 -9.28 -14.03 -4.60
C GLY A 66 -8.37 -13.26 -3.64
N ALA A 67 -8.82 -13.13 -2.39
CA ALA A 67 -8.12 -12.34 -1.36
C ALA A 67 -6.71 -12.87 -1.04
N GLU A 68 -6.46 -14.18 -1.23
CA GLU A 68 -5.14 -14.78 -0.99
C GLU A 68 -4.06 -14.25 -1.94
N HIS A 69 -4.42 -13.97 -3.20
CA HIS A 69 -3.49 -13.45 -4.19
C HIS A 69 -3.40 -11.91 -4.19
N ALA A 70 -4.43 -11.22 -3.70
CA ALA A 70 -4.40 -9.76 -3.57
C ALA A 70 -3.33 -9.26 -2.58
N GLY A 71 -2.98 -10.08 -1.57
CA GLY A 71 -1.89 -9.80 -0.65
C GLY A 71 -0.54 -9.56 -1.36
N TYR A 72 -0.29 -10.21 -2.50
CA TYR A 72 0.93 -10.01 -3.29
C TYR A 72 1.09 -8.58 -3.80
N VAL A 73 -0.01 -7.90 -4.13
CA VAL A 73 0.01 -6.50 -4.58
C VAL A 73 0.51 -5.58 -3.47
N MET A 74 0.10 -5.85 -2.23
CA MET A 74 0.51 -5.05 -1.07
C MET A 74 2.03 -5.13 -0.82
N LEU A 75 2.67 -6.23 -1.22
CA LEU A 75 4.13 -6.40 -1.17
C LEU A 75 4.87 -5.61 -2.25
N LEU A 76 4.21 -5.45 -3.40
CA LEU A 76 4.79 -4.76 -4.55
C LEU A 76 4.71 -3.25 -4.41
N ILE A 77 3.74 -2.72 -3.64
CA ILE A 77 3.56 -1.26 -3.45
C ILE A 77 4.86 -0.54 -3.01
N PRO A 78 5.60 -0.98 -1.98
CA PRO A 78 6.85 -0.33 -1.56
C PRO A 78 7.93 -0.36 -2.65
N ALA A 79 8.06 -1.48 -3.36
CA ALA A 79 8.99 -1.61 -4.47
C ALA A 79 8.62 -0.68 -5.63
N LEU A 80 7.33 -0.62 -5.98
CA LEU A 80 6.81 0.29 -6.99
C LEU A 80 7.01 1.76 -6.58
N ALA A 81 6.81 2.11 -5.31
CA ALA A 81 7.04 3.46 -4.80
C ALA A 81 8.50 3.89 -4.96
N LEU A 82 9.47 3.02 -4.61
CA LEU A 82 10.89 3.32 -4.79
C LEU A 82 11.30 3.38 -6.26
N LEU A 83 10.76 2.50 -7.11
CA LEU A 83 10.99 2.55 -8.55
C LEU A 83 10.49 3.86 -9.16
N LEU A 84 9.26 4.26 -8.81
CA LEU A 84 8.68 5.52 -9.27
C LEU A 84 9.47 6.72 -8.74
N SER A 85 9.88 6.73 -7.48
CA SER A 85 10.74 7.81 -6.93
C SER A 85 12.12 7.83 -7.61
N THR A 86 12.67 6.68 -8.00
CA THR A 86 13.91 6.62 -8.80
C THR A 86 13.72 7.24 -10.19
N ILE A 87 12.60 6.97 -10.85
CA ILE A 87 12.33 7.43 -12.23
C ILE A 87 11.93 8.91 -12.27
N PHE A 88 11.01 9.34 -11.40
CA PHE A 88 10.42 10.69 -11.43
C PHE A 88 11.19 11.70 -10.59
N GLU A 89 11.84 11.24 -9.52
CA GLU A 89 12.49 12.10 -8.52
C GLU A 89 14.02 11.99 -8.55
N SER A 90 14.58 11.19 -9.48
CA SER A 90 16.01 10.87 -9.56
C SER A 90 16.57 10.36 -8.22
N TYR A 91 15.77 9.57 -7.50
CA TYR A 91 16.13 9.09 -6.16
C TYR A 91 17.48 8.35 -6.15
N HIS A 92 18.39 8.83 -5.31
CA HIS A 92 19.65 8.15 -5.05
C HIS A 92 19.42 7.02 -4.06
N TRP A 93 19.68 5.79 -4.49
CA TRP A 93 19.56 4.60 -3.65
C TRP A 93 20.49 4.70 -2.44
N THR A 94 19.91 5.01 -1.29
CA THR A 94 20.63 4.99 -0.02
C THR A 94 20.62 3.58 0.57
N ILE A 95 21.65 3.24 1.34
CA ILE A 95 21.71 1.98 2.09
C ILE A 95 20.47 1.82 2.99
N GLY A 96 19.96 2.93 3.54
CA GLY A 96 18.70 2.96 4.31
C GLY A 96 17.48 2.58 3.49
N GLY A 97 17.29 3.15 2.30
CA GLY A 97 16.17 2.82 1.42
C GLY A 97 16.22 1.36 0.93
N ALA A 98 17.40 0.88 0.57
CA ALA A 98 17.61 -0.50 0.14
C ALA A 98 17.39 -1.51 1.28
N SER A 99 17.90 -1.24 2.48
CA SER A 99 17.68 -2.11 3.64
C SER A 99 16.23 -2.11 4.12
N GLY A 100 15.55 -0.95 4.09
CA GLY A 100 14.12 -0.85 4.37
C GLY A 100 13.28 -1.66 3.37
N LEU A 101 13.58 -1.57 2.08
CA LEU A 101 12.91 -2.37 1.05
C LEU A 101 13.15 -3.87 1.28
N ALA A 102 14.40 -4.28 1.52
CA ALA A 102 14.75 -5.66 1.81
C ALA A 102 14.02 -6.20 3.05
N LEU A 103 13.93 -5.40 4.13
CA LEU A 103 13.24 -5.77 5.36
C LEU A 103 11.73 -5.94 5.13
N VAL A 104 11.10 -5.01 4.41
CA VAL A 104 9.67 -5.08 4.10
C VAL A 104 9.37 -6.28 3.21
N LEU A 105 10.16 -6.52 2.16
CA LEU A 105 10.00 -7.69 1.30
C LEU A 105 10.20 -9.00 2.09
N THR A 106 11.24 -9.08 2.93
CA THR A 106 11.54 -10.27 3.73
C THR A 106 10.46 -10.55 4.77
N GLY A 107 10.02 -9.54 5.53
CA GLY A 107 8.97 -9.68 6.54
C GLY A 107 7.64 -10.12 5.93
N ASN A 108 7.30 -9.57 4.76
CA ASN A 108 6.11 -10.00 4.03
C ASN A 108 6.24 -11.41 3.44
N LEU A 109 7.43 -11.78 2.94
CA LEU A 109 7.70 -13.14 2.46
C LEU A 109 7.49 -14.15 3.60
N VAL A 110 7.99 -13.87 4.81
CA VAL A 110 7.82 -14.73 5.99
C VAL A 110 6.34 -14.93 6.34
N ILE A 111 5.52 -13.88 6.24
CA ILE A 111 4.07 -13.95 6.52
C ILE A 111 3.34 -14.80 5.47
N LEU A 112 3.72 -14.67 4.20
CA LEU A 112 3.05 -15.39 3.09
C LEU A 112 3.57 -16.81 2.87
N THR A 113 4.80 -17.12 3.32
CA THR A 113 5.28 -18.49 3.33
C THR A 113 4.54 -19.21 4.45
N ARG A 114 3.55 -20.05 4.07
CA ARG A 114 2.72 -20.85 4.98
C ARG A 114 3.49 -21.20 6.27
N PRO A 115 2.94 -20.98 7.48
CA PRO A 115 3.64 -21.22 8.76
C PRO A 115 4.23 -22.63 8.89
N GLN A 116 3.76 -23.57 8.08
CA GLN A 116 4.25 -24.95 7.97
C GLN A 116 5.64 -25.08 7.30
N ALA A 117 6.03 -24.17 6.40
CA ALA A 117 7.36 -24.18 5.74
C ALA A 117 8.44 -23.60 6.66
N VAL A 118 8.12 -22.52 7.39
CA VAL A 118 8.99 -21.92 8.42
C VAL A 118 9.17 -22.88 9.60
N ALA A 119 8.10 -23.55 10.04
CA ALA A 119 8.17 -24.58 11.08
C ALA A 119 9.02 -25.80 10.68
N ARG A 120 9.04 -26.19 9.40
CA ARG A 120 9.90 -27.28 8.90
C ARG A 120 11.38 -26.90 8.86
N LEU A 121 11.71 -25.64 8.57
CA LEU A 121 13.08 -25.14 8.60
C LEU A 121 13.62 -25.06 10.04
N PHE A 122 12.82 -24.54 10.97
CA PHE A 122 13.17 -24.54 12.41
C PHE A 122 13.35 -25.96 12.96
N ARG A 123 12.50 -26.90 12.56
CA ARG A 123 12.61 -28.32 12.98
C ARG A 123 13.82 -29.03 12.35
N ARG A 124 14.32 -28.58 11.20
CA ARG A 124 15.56 -29.12 10.60
C ARG A 124 16.82 -28.60 11.31
N MET A 125 16.78 -27.40 11.87
CA MET A 125 17.91 -26.84 12.63
C MET A 125 18.01 -27.44 14.03
N SER A 126 16.89 -27.86 14.65
CA SER A 126 16.91 -28.52 15.96
C SER A 126 17.40 -29.98 15.95
N VAL A 127 17.56 -30.61 14.77
CA VAL A 127 18.04 -32.00 14.63
C VAL A 127 19.57 -32.06 14.53
N TRP A 128 20.25 -30.94 14.32
CA TRP A 128 21.72 -30.86 14.31
C TRP A 128 22.35 -30.64 15.70
N VAL A 129 21.54 -30.57 16.76
CA VAL A 129 21.96 -30.28 18.14
C VAL A 129 21.74 -31.49 19.09
N SER A 130 21.42 -32.67 18.54
CA SER A 130 21.34 -33.94 19.29
C SER A 130 22.31 -34.97 18.76
#